data_AF-A0AAE9WSR8-F1
#
_entry.id   AF-A0AAE9WSR8-F1
#
_cell.length_a   1.000
_cell.length_b   1.000
_cell.length_c   1.000
_cell.angle_alpha   90.00
_cell.angle_beta   90.00
_cell.angle_gamma   90.00
#
_symmetry.space_group_name_H-M   'P 1'
#
loop_
_entity.id
_entity.type
_entity.pdbx_description
1 polymer ?
#
loop_
_entity_poly.entity_id
_entity_poly.type
_entity_poly.pdbx_seq_one_letter_code
_entity_poly.pdbx_strand_id
1 'polypeptide(L)'
;MMLIAEEAEEAENAKNGGNEPIDISVYNELFSFAASDNDILKKESLKIILGLLDETDLIAYILQNSKKCFKIITSGLNSQCKMVALECLLNLSAQIPTELIERNIVEILFDMIKEEEKNEENYIDMYIMIISNITRCKEGIYKILDISDEGQIYHNTFSVSYYLNKLLFFYFQPITPSINKNMSDKYMHISHILINISSIKESMPFFKNVAFLNKLSEQILILERCRTFLPFIMNLSLHKDIHDFIFQSDCNMFPYLLSYVYSHDTPINEENILNGVIKPDKSIHKLILKKSTSLVQCSIIKNRILVILLHLSKNNDTREKIKKFGVIPLLNNWKANEKSTDIISEIKSILNKLEGADDETLEP
;
A
#
# COMPACT_ATOMS: atom_id res chain seq x y z
N MET A 1 -7.13 -36.43 -48.35
CA MET A 1 -5.68 -36.72 -48.35
C MET A 1 -4.81 -35.52 -48.70
N MET A 2 -5.36 -34.32 -48.95
CA MET A 2 -4.55 -33.11 -49.20
C MET A 2 -4.42 -32.22 -47.94
N LEU A 3 -5.34 -32.35 -46.98
CA LEU A 3 -5.34 -31.58 -45.72
C LEU A 3 -4.38 -32.12 -44.63
N ILE A 4 -3.84 -33.34 -44.79
CA ILE A 4 -2.92 -33.93 -43.79
C ILE A 4 -1.46 -33.55 -44.09
N ALA A 5 -1.16 -33.09 -45.31
CA ALA A 5 0.18 -32.68 -45.70
C ALA A 5 0.50 -31.23 -45.29
N GLU A 6 -0.46 -30.31 -45.36
CA GLU A 6 -0.28 -28.91 -44.93
C GLU A 6 -0.12 -28.78 -43.40
N GLU A 7 -0.85 -29.58 -42.61
CA GLU A 7 -0.68 -29.59 -41.15
C GLU A 7 0.67 -30.20 -40.70
N ALA A 8 1.28 -31.08 -41.51
CA ALA A 8 2.60 -31.64 -41.24
C ALA A 8 3.73 -30.65 -41.55
N GLU A 9 3.58 -29.81 -42.59
CA GLU A 9 4.56 -28.81 -42.98
C GLU A 9 4.53 -27.57 -42.06
N GLU A 10 3.36 -27.18 -41.54
CA GLU A 10 3.26 -26.16 -40.48
C GLU A 10 3.78 -26.67 -39.12
N ALA A 11 3.61 -27.96 -38.81
CA ALA A 11 4.14 -28.56 -37.58
C ALA A 11 5.67 -28.79 -37.60
N GLU A 12 6.28 -28.93 -38.77
CA GLU A 12 7.74 -29.00 -38.92
C GLU A 12 8.40 -27.60 -38.85
N ASN A 13 7.73 -26.57 -39.37
CA ASN A 13 8.18 -25.18 -39.23
C ASN A 13 8.01 -24.62 -37.79
N ALA A 14 7.04 -25.12 -37.02
CA ALA A 14 6.88 -24.76 -35.61
C ALA A 14 7.93 -25.39 -34.68
N LYS A 15 8.65 -26.43 -35.12
CA LYS A 15 9.70 -27.10 -34.32
C LYS A 15 11.11 -26.52 -34.50
N ASN A 16 11.30 -25.65 -35.50
CA ASN A 16 12.57 -24.97 -35.78
C ASN A 16 12.56 -23.47 -35.43
N GLY A 17 11.55 -23.00 -34.69
CA GLY A 17 11.61 -21.73 -33.96
C GLY A 17 12.43 -21.85 -32.67
N GLY A 18 13.61 -22.45 -32.75
CA GLY A 18 14.60 -22.27 -31.69
C GLY A 18 15.00 -20.82 -31.73
N ASN A 19 14.60 -20.01 -30.74
CA ASN A 19 15.23 -18.71 -30.52
C ASN A 19 16.74 -18.96 -30.56
N GLU A 20 17.42 -18.39 -31.56
CA GLU A 20 18.88 -18.38 -31.55
C GLU A 20 19.30 -17.86 -30.17
N PRO A 21 20.22 -18.56 -29.47
CA PRO A 21 20.66 -18.10 -28.16
C PRO A 21 21.16 -16.66 -28.33
N ILE A 22 20.48 -15.72 -27.67
CA ILE A 22 20.83 -14.31 -27.78
C ILE A 22 22.31 -14.18 -27.44
N ASP A 23 23.07 -13.62 -28.38
CA ASP A 23 24.50 -13.45 -28.21
C ASP A 23 24.74 -12.46 -27.05
N ILE A 24 25.20 -13.01 -25.92
CA ILE A 24 25.57 -12.27 -24.70
C ILE A 24 26.55 -11.14 -25.02
N SER A 25 27.30 -11.22 -26.13
CA SER A 25 28.18 -10.15 -26.62
C SER A 25 27.43 -8.83 -26.87
N VAL A 26 26.18 -8.89 -27.37
CA VAL A 26 25.36 -7.72 -27.67
C VAL A 26 24.98 -6.97 -26.40
N TYR A 27 24.56 -7.67 -25.35
CA TYR A 27 24.27 -7.04 -24.06
C TYR A 27 25.54 -6.52 -23.37
N ASN A 28 26.67 -7.20 -23.53
CA ASN A 28 27.95 -6.69 -23.03
C ASN A 28 28.33 -5.37 -23.68
N GLU A 29 28.19 -5.27 -25.01
CA GLU A 29 28.46 -4.06 -25.77
C GLU A 29 27.49 -2.93 -25.39
N LEU A 30 26.19 -3.23 -25.32
CA LEU A 30 25.16 -2.26 -24.92
C LEU A 30 25.42 -1.66 -23.54
N PHE A 31 25.72 -2.49 -22.54
CA PHE A 31 26.07 -2.00 -21.20
C PHE A 31 27.43 -1.29 -21.16
N SER A 32 28.37 -1.63 -22.06
CA SER A 32 29.62 -0.87 -22.22
C SER A 32 29.33 0.55 -22.71
N PHE A 33 28.44 0.72 -23.69
CA PHE A 33 28.03 2.05 -24.17
C PHE A 33 27.25 2.84 -23.10
N ALA A 34 26.39 2.17 -22.33
CA ALA A 34 25.72 2.78 -21.18
C ALA A 34 26.71 3.20 -20.07
N ALA A 35 27.91 2.62 -20.01
CA ALA A 35 28.98 3.01 -19.09
C ALA A 35 29.87 4.15 -19.62
N SER A 36 29.66 4.62 -20.86
CA SER A 36 30.48 5.66 -21.50
C SER A 36 30.45 7.00 -20.77
N ASP A 37 31.55 7.76 -20.83
CA ASP A 37 31.61 9.15 -20.35
C ASP A 37 30.88 10.12 -21.29
N ASN A 38 30.52 9.68 -22.51
CA ASN A 38 29.68 10.46 -23.41
C ASN A 38 28.21 10.37 -22.99
N ASP A 39 27.68 11.47 -22.43
CA ASP A 39 26.30 11.53 -21.92
C ASP A 39 25.22 11.23 -22.98
N ILE A 40 25.45 11.59 -24.25
CA ILE A 40 24.50 11.29 -25.33
C ILE A 40 24.47 9.78 -25.57
N LEU A 41 25.65 9.15 -25.73
CA LEU A 41 25.74 7.71 -25.95
C LEU A 41 25.16 6.95 -24.75
N LYS A 42 25.53 7.33 -23.53
CA LYS A 42 24.99 6.77 -22.28
C LYS A 42 23.47 6.85 -22.26
N LYS A 43 22.89 8.01 -22.56
CA LYS A 43 21.44 8.23 -22.54
C LYS A 43 20.72 7.36 -23.56
N GLU A 44 21.20 7.31 -24.80
CA GLU A 44 20.56 6.49 -25.84
C GLU A 44 20.71 4.99 -25.55
N SER A 45 21.86 4.55 -25.03
CA SER A 45 22.03 3.16 -24.59
C SER A 45 21.11 2.79 -23.42
N LEU A 46 20.94 3.68 -22.44
CA LEU A 46 19.99 3.46 -21.34
C LEU A 46 18.54 3.41 -21.83
N LYS A 47 18.16 4.20 -22.85
CA LYS A 47 16.82 4.10 -23.46
C LYS A 47 16.59 2.78 -24.18
N ILE A 48 17.62 2.27 -24.87
CA ILE A 48 17.54 0.94 -25.51
C ILE A 48 17.39 -0.13 -24.42
N ILE A 49 18.19 -0.06 -23.36
CA ILE A 49 18.05 -0.96 -22.20
C ILE A 49 16.62 -0.88 -21.65
N LEU A 50 16.11 0.32 -21.38
CA LEU A 50 14.75 0.54 -20.88
C LEU A 50 13.70 -0.12 -21.79
N GLY A 51 13.80 0.07 -23.10
CA GLY A 51 12.86 -0.50 -24.07
C GLY A 51 12.92 -2.03 -24.19
N LEU A 52 13.96 -2.66 -23.64
CA LEU A 52 14.15 -4.10 -23.64
C LEU A 52 13.89 -4.74 -22.25
N LEU A 53 13.56 -3.95 -21.23
CA LEU A 53 13.39 -4.47 -19.86
C LEU A 53 12.19 -5.43 -19.70
N ASP A 54 11.28 -5.49 -20.67
CA ASP A 54 10.19 -6.48 -20.68
C ASP A 54 10.64 -7.84 -21.25
N GLU A 55 11.84 -7.92 -21.83
CA GLU A 55 12.38 -9.15 -22.42
C GLU A 55 13.08 -10.03 -21.37
N THR A 56 12.66 -11.30 -21.29
CA THR A 56 13.17 -12.25 -20.27
C THR A 56 14.68 -12.46 -20.36
N ASP A 57 15.24 -12.43 -21.57
CA ASP A 57 16.66 -12.68 -21.81
C ASP A 57 17.55 -11.53 -21.30
N LEU A 58 17.09 -10.29 -21.42
CA LEU A 58 17.79 -9.15 -20.83
C LEU A 58 17.76 -9.22 -19.30
N ILE A 59 16.60 -9.58 -18.72
CA ILE A 59 16.48 -9.74 -17.26
C ILE A 59 17.40 -10.86 -16.76
N ALA A 60 17.47 -11.99 -17.45
CA ALA A 60 18.38 -13.07 -17.13
C ALA A 60 19.85 -12.62 -17.19
N TYR A 61 20.23 -11.87 -18.23
CA TYR A 61 21.56 -11.30 -18.35
C TYR A 61 21.88 -10.33 -17.20
N ILE A 62 20.93 -9.46 -16.83
CA ILE A 62 21.09 -8.50 -15.72
C ILE A 62 21.30 -9.26 -14.42
N LEU A 63 20.51 -10.29 -14.12
CA LEU A 63 20.66 -11.10 -12.91
C LEU A 63 22.04 -11.77 -12.84
N GLN A 64 22.53 -12.34 -13.95
CA GLN A 64 23.86 -12.96 -14.01
C GLN A 64 25.00 -11.94 -13.82
N ASN A 65 24.78 -10.67 -14.21
CA ASN A 65 25.80 -9.62 -14.20
C ASN A 65 25.42 -8.44 -13.29
N SER A 66 24.65 -8.70 -12.24
CA SER A 66 23.85 -7.67 -11.57
C SER A 66 24.69 -6.58 -10.93
N LYS A 67 25.81 -6.92 -10.30
CA LYS A 67 26.74 -5.91 -9.75
C LYS A 67 27.21 -4.89 -10.80
N LYS A 68 27.55 -5.35 -12.01
CA LYS A 68 28.02 -4.49 -13.10
C LYS A 68 26.85 -3.67 -13.66
N CYS A 69 25.75 -4.33 -13.99
CA CYS A 69 24.58 -3.70 -14.60
C CYS A 69 23.98 -2.61 -13.71
N PHE A 70 23.76 -2.90 -12.42
CA PHE A 70 23.23 -1.91 -11.48
C PHE A 70 24.20 -0.76 -11.25
N LYS A 71 25.52 -1.00 -11.18
CA LYS A 71 26.49 0.10 -11.09
C LYS A 71 26.39 1.06 -12.27
N ILE A 72 26.18 0.54 -13.48
CA ILE A 72 26.03 1.35 -14.70
C ILE A 72 24.72 2.14 -14.63
N ILE A 73 23.60 1.49 -14.31
CA ILE A 73 22.30 2.16 -14.21
C ILE A 73 22.32 3.24 -13.11
N THR A 74 22.85 2.94 -11.92
CA THR A 74 22.91 3.90 -10.81
C THR A 74 23.88 5.05 -11.08
N SER A 75 24.93 4.85 -11.88
CA SER A 75 25.79 5.96 -12.31
C SER A 75 25.03 7.03 -13.12
N GLY A 76 23.94 6.65 -13.80
CA GLY A 76 23.07 7.56 -14.51
C GLY A 76 22.24 8.46 -13.59
N LEU A 77 22.09 8.13 -12.31
CA LEU A 77 21.34 8.93 -11.35
C LEU A 77 22.03 10.26 -11.02
N ASN A 78 23.34 10.38 -11.22
CA ASN A 78 24.08 11.61 -10.95
C ASN A 78 24.40 12.42 -12.21
N SER A 79 23.73 12.14 -13.34
CA SER A 79 23.96 12.80 -14.62
C SER A 79 22.66 13.30 -15.26
N GLN A 80 22.78 13.86 -16.47
CA GLN A 80 21.62 14.23 -17.31
C GLN A 80 20.75 13.03 -17.72
N CYS A 81 21.17 11.80 -17.40
CA CYS A 81 20.46 10.56 -17.67
C CYS A 81 19.51 10.15 -16.52
N LYS A 82 19.44 10.92 -15.43
CA LYS A 82 18.69 10.56 -14.20
C LYS A 82 17.31 10.00 -14.48
N MET A 83 16.52 10.66 -15.32
CA MET A 83 15.15 10.21 -15.63
C MET A 83 15.11 8.82 -16.26
N VAL A 84 15.91 8.57 -17.29
CA VAL A 84 15.94 7.27 -17.97
C VAL A 84 16.47 6.19 -17.02
N ALA A 85 17.48 6.52 -16.20
CA ALA A 85 17.99 5.60 -15.19
C ALA A 85 16.92 5.25 -14.14
N LEU A 86 16.10 6.21 -13.72
CA LEU A 86 14.98 5.96 -12.81
C LEU A 86 13.86 5.15 -13.45
N GLU A 87 13.56 5.36 -14.73
CA GLU A 87 12.63 4.53 -15.48
C GLU A 87 13.13 3.08 -15.59
N CYS A 88 14.44 2.87 -15.80
CA CYS A 88 15.05 1.55 -15.73
C CYS A 88 14.86 0.91 -14.35
N LEU A 89 15.21 1.63 -13.28
CA LEU A 89 15.05 1.12 -11.91
C LEU A 89 13.58 0.86 -11.55
N LEU A 90 12.65 1.67 -12.04
CA LEU A 90 11.21 1.47 -11.84
C LEU A 90 10.73 0.16 -12.48
N ASN A 91 11.12 -0.12 -13.73
CA ASN A 91 10.79 -1.38 -14.38
C ASN A 91 11.47 -2.58 -13.69
N LEU A 92 12.77 -2.48 -13.40
CA LEU A 92 13.50 -3.53 -12.70
C LEU A 92 12.92 -3.81 -11.31
N SER A 93 12.49 -2.78 -10.57
CA SER A 93 11.89 -2.95 -9.25
C SER A 93 10.57 -3.72 -9.27
N ALA A 94 9.84 -3.67 -10.38
CA ALA A 94 8.59 -4.42 -10.53
C ALA A 94 8.86 -5.91 -10.81
N GLN A 95 10.01 -6.25 -11.39
CA GLN A 95 10.32 -7.60 -11.87
C GLN A 95 11.29 -8.36 -10.95
N ILE A 96 12.34 -7.70 -10.47
CA ILE A 96 13.43 -8.30 -9.67
C ILE A 96 13.70 -7.52 -8.37
N PRO A 97 12.68 -7.23 -7.53
CA PRO A 97 12.81 -6.37 -6.35
C PRO A 97 13.89 -6.83 -5.36
N THR A 98 14.09 -8.15 -5.18
CA THR A 98 15.09 -8.71 -4.27
C THR A 98 16.52 -8.33 -4.69
N GLU A 99 16.82 -8.38 -6.00
CA GLU A 99 18.14 -7.97 -6.50
C GLU A 99 18.39 -6.48 -6.27
N LEU A 100 17.37 -5.62 -6.38
CA LEU A 100 17.52 -4.20 -6.06
C LEU A 100 17.89 -3.97 -4.59
N ILE A 101 17.34 -4.79 -3.67
CA ILE A 101 17.67 -4.72 -2.25
C ILE A 101 19.13 -5.14 -2.03
N GLU A 102 19.57 -6.25 -2.62
CA GLU A 102 20.96 -6.73 -2.53
C GLU A 102 21.98 -5.75 -3.12
N ARG A 103 21.54 -4.93 -4.08
CA ARG A 103 22.35 -3.87 -4.70
C ARG A 103 22.25 -2.52 -3.99
N ASN A 104 21.66 -2.47 -2.80
CA ASN A 104 21.51 -1.28 -1.96
C ASN A 104 20.77 -0.12 -2.66
N ILE A 105 19.84 -0.45 -3.56
CA ILE A 105 19.08 0.58 -4.29
C ILE A 105 18.19 1.37 -3.32
N VAL A 106 17.67 0.75 -2.27
CA VAL A 106 16.87 1.46 -1.26
C VAL A 106 17.69 2.59 -0.63
N GLU A 107 18.89 2.30 -0.15
CA GLU A 107 19.80 3.28 0.45
C GLU A 107 20.13 4.41 -0.51
N ILE A 108 20.52 4.07 -1.74
CA ILE A 108 20.83 5.05 -2.78
C ILE A 108 19.63 5.99 -2.98
N LEU A 109 18.41 5.46 -3.11
CA LEU A 109 17.22 6.28 -3.28
C LEU A 109 16.95 7.18 -2.06
N PHE A 110 17.20 6.71 -0.83
CA PHE A 110 17.04 7.54 0.37
C PHE A 110 18.11 8.63 0.50
N ASP A 111 19.32 8.37 0.03
CA ASP A 111 20.35 9.41 -0.10
C ASP A 111 19.92 10.48 -1.11
N MET A 112 19.39 10.08 -2.27
CA MET A 112 18.82 11.01 -3.26
C MET A 112 17.64 11.81 -2.70
N ILE A 113 16.74 11.17 -1.96
CA ILE A 113 15.62 11.86 -1.26
C ILE A 113 16.16 12.94 -0.32
N LYS A 114 17.21 12.64 0.45
CA LYS A 114 17.80 13.58 1.40
C LYS A 114 18.46 14.77 0.70
N GLU A 115 19.09 14.54 -0.44
CA GLU A 115 19.72 15.59 -1.24
C GLU A 115 18.69 16.51 -1.91
N GLU A 116 17.55 15.95 -2.36
CA GLU A 116 16.58 16.67 -3.17
C GLU A 116 15.35 17.20 -2.43
N GLU A 117 15.12 16.84 -1.16
CA GLU A 117 13.89 17.20 -0.44
C GLU A 117 13.57 18.70 -0.35
N LYS A 118 14.59 19.55 -0.53
CA LYS A 118 14.46 21.01 -0.49
C LYS A 118 14.31 21.64 -1.88
N ASN A 119 14.47 20.85 -2.94
CA ASN A 119 14.38 21.32 -4.31
C ASN A 119 12.92 21.28 -4.78
N GLU A 120 12.42 22.35 -5.40
CA GLU A 120 11.04 22.36 -5.92
C GLU A 120 10.85 21.37 -7.07
N GLU A 121 11.84 21.29 -7.97
CA GLU A 121 11.91 20.30 -9.05
C GLU A 121 12.76 19.11 -8.59
N ASN A 122 12.09 18.11 -7.98
CA ASN A 122 12.73 16.87 -7.51
C ASN A 122 11.99 15.61 -7.99
N TYR A 123 12.67 14.46 -7.91
CA TYR A 123 12.15 13.17 -8.40
C TYR A 123 11.63 12.24 -7.30
N ILE A 124 11.22 12.81 -6.16
CA ILE A 124 10.85 12.04 -4.96
C ILE A 124 9.67 11.08 -5.19
N ASP A 125 8.69 11.42 -6.05
CA ASP A 125 7.62 10.48 -6.42
C ASP A 125 8.18 9.24 -7.09
N MET A 126 9.09 9.38 -8.06
CA MET A 126 9.69 8.22 -8.72
C MET A 126 10.46 7.35 -7.73
N TYR A 127 11.19 7.95 -6.79
CA TYR A 127 11.88 7.20 -5.74
C TYR A 127 10.89 6.40 -4.88
N ILE A 128 9.80 7.03 -4.46
CA ILE A 128 8.73 6.37 -3.69
C ILE A 128 8.04 5.28 -4.51
N MET A 129 7.83 5.49 -5.82
CA MET A 129 7.26 4.48 -6.72
C MET A 129 8.12 3.22 -6.80
N ILE A 130 9.45 3.40 -6.97
CA ILE A 130 10.42 2.30 -6.96
C ILE A 130 10.36 1.56 -5.62
N ILE A 131 10.37 2.27 -4.49
CA ILE A 131 10.27 1.69 -3.15
C ILE A 131 8.93 0.95 -2.97
N SER A 132 7.83 1.47 -3.52
CA SER A 132 6.53 0.82 -3.51
C SER A 132 6.52 -0.51 -4.26
N ASN A 133 7.32 -0.66 -5.32
CA ASN A 133 7.48 -1.94 -6.01
C ASN A 133 8.37 -2.89 -5.20
N ILE A 134 9.47 -2.39 -4.63
CA ILE A 134 10.37 -3.17 -3.77
C ILE A 134 9.61 -3.79 -2.58
N THR A 135 8.72 -3.03 -1.95
CA THR A 135 7.92 -3.51 -0.81
C THR A 135 6.87 -4.56 -1.18
N ARG A 136 6.72 -4.96 -2.45
CA ARG A 136 5.84 -6.07 -2.82
C ARG A 136 6.41 -7.43 -2.40
N CYS A 137 7.72 -7.54 -2.15
CA CYS A 137 8.33 -8.71 -1.54
C CYS A 137 8.60 -8.51 -0.04
N LYS A 138 8.73 -9.62 0.69
CA LYS A 138 8.89 -9.63 2.15
C LYS A 138 10.19 -8.96 2.59
N GLU A 139 11.27 -9.22 1.87
CA GLU A 139 12.60 -8.65 2.07
C GLU A 139 12.56 -7.12 1.94
N GLY A 140 11.78 -6.61 0.98
CA GLY A 140 11.58 -5.18 0.79
C GLY A 140 10.84 -4.53 1.96
N ILE A 141 9.81 -5.21 2.48
CA ILE A 141 9.11 -4.76 3.69
C ILE A 141 10.08 -4.74 4.88
N TYR A 142 10.85 -5.80 5.09
CA TYR A 142 11.83 -5.87 6.18
C TYR A 142 12.87 -4.77 6.07
N LYS A 143 13.37 -4.49 4.86
CA LYS A 143 14.30 -3.39 4.59
C LYS A 143 13.72 -2.03 5.00
N ILE A 144 12.48 -1.74 4.60
CA ILE A 144 11.82 -0.47 4.96
C ILE A 144 11.48 -0.39 6.45
N LEU A 145 11.25 -1.50 7.11
CA LEU A 145 10.97 -1.54 8.56
C LEU A 145 12.23 -1.67 9.43
N ASP A 146 13.43 -1.68 8.86
CA ASP A 146 14.68 -1.94 9.58
C ASP A 146 14.63 -3.25 10.42
N ILE A 147 13.91 -4.26 9.92
CA ILE A 147 13.81 -5.58 10.57
C ILE A 147 14.99 -6.43 10.10
N SER A 148 15.87 -6.80 11.03
CA SER A 148 16.93 -7.79 10.82
C SER A 148 16.43 -9.20 11.11
N ASP A 149 16.94 -10.21 10.39
CA ASP A 149 16.61 -11.64 10.62
C ASP A 149 16.91 -12.13 12.04
N GLU A 150 17.81 -11.45 12.76
CA GLU A 150 18.20 -11.77 14.15
C GLU A 150 17.47 -10.92 15.21
N GLY A 151 16.58 -10.02 14.79
CA GLY A 151 15.94 -9.06 15.67
C GLY A 151 14.77 -9.67 16.45
N GLN A 152 14.90 -9.77 17.78
CA GLN A 152 13.74 -9.95 18.65
C GLN A 152 12.81 -8.75 18.49
N ILE A 153 11.81 -8.88 17.63
CA ILE A 153 10.70 -7.92 17.57
C ILE A 153 9.95 -8.10 18.89
N TYR A 154 10.15 -7.16 19.82
CA TYR A 154 9.37 -7.11 21.05
C TYR A 154 7.92 -6.81 20.69
N HIS A 155 7.11 -7.86 20.56
CA HIS A 155 5.73 -7.81 20.08
C HIS A 155 4.84 -6.84 20.87
N ASN A 156 5.24 -6.39 22.06
CA ASN A 156 4.43 -5.54 22.94
C ASN A 156 4.88 -4.07 23.02
N THR A 157 5.92 -3.65 22.30
CA THR A 157 6.40 -2.26 22.32
C THR A 157 6.33 -1.62 20.93
N PHE A 158 6.10 -0.31 20.89
CA PHE A 158 6.12 0.45 19.63
C PHE A 158 7.52 0.45 19.00
N SER A 159 7.60 0.08 17.73
CA SER A 159 8.84 0.07 16.94
C SER A 159 8.96 1.31 16.05
N VAL A 160 10.20 1.71 15.75
CA VAL A 160 10.53 2.88 14.93
C VAL A 160 11.47 2.45 13.81
N SER A 161 11.20 2.92 12.58
CA SER A 161 12.07 2.71 11.42
C SER A 161 12.49 4.05 10.82
N TYR A 162 13.74 4.15 10.41
CA TYR A 162 14.26 5.35 9.76
C TYR A 162 13.59 5.56 8.40
N TYR A 163 13.57 4.53 7.55
CA TYR A 163 13.03 4.61 6.19
C TYR A 163 11.52 4.89 6.19
N LEU A 164 10.76 4.18 7.02
CA LEU A 164 9.32 4.38 7.12
C LEU A 164 9.00 5.79 7.63
N ASN A 165 9.69 6.27 8.66
CA ASN A 165 9.48 7.63 9.17
C ASN A 165 9.75 8.68 8.10
N LYS A 166 10.81 8.51 7.31
CA LYS A 166 11.16 9.44 6.25
C LYS A 166 10.12 9.46 5.13
N LEU A 167 9.57 8.31 4.77
CA LEU A 167 8.43 8.23 3.84
C LEU A 167 7.22 8.96 4.45
N LEU A 168 6.85 8.63 5.68
CA LEU A 168 5.68 9.22 6.33
C LEU A 168 5.77 10.74 6.52
N PHE A 169 6.98 11.29 6.68
CA PHE A 169 7.20 12.73 6.63
C PHE A 169 6.60 13.36 5.37
N PHE A 170 6.87 12.77 4.19
CA PHE A 170 6.27 13.23 2.93
C PHE A 170 4.78 12.93 2.86
N TYR A 171 4.34 11.76 3.30
CA TYR A 171 2.92 11.40 3.27
C TYR A 171 2.05 12.36 4.08
N PHE A 172 2.59 12.94 5.15
CA PHE A 172 1.87 13.92 5.97
C PHE A 172 1.91 15.35 5.43
N GLN A 173 2.61 15.60 4.32
CA GLN A 173 2.54 16.87 3.62
C GLN A 173 1.21 17.01 2.84
N PRO A 174 0.78 18.25 2.54
CA PRO A 174 -0.36 18.50 1.65
C PRO A 174 -0.21 17.80 0.29
N ILE A 175 -1.34 17.60 -0.39
CA ILE A 175 -1.35 17.10 -1.77
C ILE A 175 -0.48 18.02 -2.62
N THR A 176 0.49 17.42 -3.32
CA THR A 176 1.42 18.10 -4.20
C THR A 176 1.36 17.42 -5.57
N PRO A 177 1.36 18.15 -6.70
CA PRO A 177 1.32 17.54 -8.02
C PRO A 177 2.50 16.58 -8.26
N SER A 178 2.22 15.44 -8.92
CA SER A 178 3.25 14.48 -9.35
C SER A 178 3.81 14.85 -10.72
N ILE A 179 5.04 14.39 -10.99
CA ILE A 179 5.62 14.36 -12.35
C ILE A 179 4.74 13.50 -13.27
N ASN A 180 4.15 12.44 -12.73
CA ASN A 180 3.14 11.67 -13.44
C ASN A 180 1.82 12.43 -13.47
N LYS A 181 1.47 12.98 -14.64
CA LYS A 181 0.24 13.77 -14.86
C LYS A 181 -1.06 13.00 -14.56
N ASN A 182 -1.01 11.67 -14.50
CA ASN A 182 -2.16 10.84 -14.14
C ASN A 182 -2.37 10.72 -12.61
N MET A 183 -1.46 11.30 -11.81
CA MET A 183 -1.51 11.27 -10.35
C MET A 183 -1.55 12.70 -9.80
N SER A 184 -2.62 12.99 -9.05
CA SER A 184 -2.82 14.30 -8.42
C SER A 184 -1.98 14.51 -7.16
N ASP A 185 -1.54 13.41 -6.52
CA ASP A 185 -0.70 13.45 -5.32
C ASP A 185 0.61 12.68 -5.51
N LYS A 186 1.71 13.42 -5.46
CA LYS A 186 3.09 12.93 -5.52
C LYS A 186 3.40 11.84 -4.50
N TYR A 187 2.73 11.87 -3.35
CA TYR A 187 3.02 10.98 -2.21
C TYR A 187 2.04 9.80 -2.09
N MET A 188 1.12 9.63 -3.06
CA MET A 188 0.09 8.60 -3.03
C MET A 188 0.65 7.18 -2.91
N HIS A 189 1.81 6.91 -3.52
CA HIS A 189 2.47 5.59 -3.47
C HIS A 189 2.93 5.17 -2.07
N ILE A 190 3.01 6.09 -1.11
CA ILE A 190 3.25 5.73 0.29
C ILE A 190 2.06 4.93 0.86
N SER A 191 0.84 5.18 0.38
CA SER A 191 -0.32 4.35 0.72
C SER A 191 -0.09 2.89 0.30
N HIS A 192 0.48 2.65 -0.89
CA HIS A 192 0.80 1.30 -1.35
C HIS A 192 1.91 0.65 -0.52
N ILE A 193 2.93 1.42 -0.12
CA ILE A 193 3.97 0.95 0.82
C ILE A 193 3.33 0.53 2.15
N LEU A 194 2.43 1.34 2.70
CA LEU A 194 1.72 1.02 3.95
C LEU A 194 0.83 -0.23 3.80
N ILE A 195 0.14 -0.38 2.66
CA ILE A 195 -0.63 -1.60 2.35
C ILE A 195 0.28 -2.83 2.39
N ASN A 196 1.42 -2.78 1.70
CA ASN A 196 2.38 -3.87 1.67
C ASN A 196 2.91 -4.18 3.09
N ILE A 197 3.35 -3.16 3.82
CA ILE A 197 3.84 -3.29 5.21
C ILE A 197 2.81 -3.95 6.13
N SER A 198 1.56 -3.48 6.09
CA SER A 198 0.48 -3.99 6.96
C SER A 198 0.04 -5.42 6.64
N SER A 199 0.42 -5.95 5.48
CA SER A 199 0.06 -7.32 5.06
C SER A 199 0.78 -8.41 5.86
N ILE A 200 1.89 -8.08 6.53
CA ILE A 200 2.67 -9.03 7.32
C ILE A 200 2.47 -8.79 8.82
N LYS A 201 2.51 -9.85 9.63
CA LYS A 201 2.29 -9.77 11.09
C LYS A 201 3.43 -9.06 11.81
N GLU A 202 4.65 -9.17 11.28
CA GLU A 202 5.88 -8.64 11.88
C GLU A 202 5.90 -7.11 11.91
N SER A 203 5.06 -6.43 11.11
CA SER A 203 4.95 -4.98 11.10
C SER A 203 4.05 -4.40 12.20
N MET A 204 3.25 -5.23 12.88
CA MET A 204 2.26 -4.75 13.85
C MET A 204 2.84 -3.86 14.96
N PRO A 205 4.04 -4.11 15.51
CA PRO A 205 4.65 -3.24 16.53
C PRO A 205 4.83 -1.79 16.09
N PHE A 206 5.01 -1.51 14.79
CA PHE A 206 5.10 -0.15 14.25
C PHE A 206 3.76 0.60 14.27
N PHE A 207 2.65 -0.09 14.52
CA PHE A 207 1.32 0.50 14.59
C PHE A 207 0.76 0.55 16.03
N LYS A 208 1.45 -0.03 17.01
CA LYS A 208 1.05 -0.07 18.44
C LYS A 208 1.27 1.27 19.16
N ASN A 209 0.81 2.37 18.58
CA ASN A 209 0.87 3.71 19.15
C ASN A 209 -0.31 4.55 18.65
N VAL A 210 -1.18 4.99 19.56
CA VAL A 210 -2.40 5.73 19.18
C VAL A 210 -2.09 7.10 18.59
N ALA A 211 -1.08 7.82 19.08
CA ALA A 211 -0.70 9.12 18.51
C ALA A 211 -0.25 8.96 17.05
N PHE A 212 0.50 7.90 16.76
CA PHE A 212 0.92 7.56 15.40
C PHE A 212 -0.27 7.13 14.51
N LEU A 213 -1.14 6.25 15.00
CA LEU A 213 -2.38 5.86 14.31
C LEU A 213 -3.25 7.08 14.01
N ASN A 214 -3.33 8.04 14.93
CA ASN A 214 -4.06 9.30 14.73
C ASN A 214 -3.45 10.14 13.61
N LYS A 215 -2.12 10.21 13.52
CA LYS A 215 -1.45 10.93 12.44
C LYS A 215 -1.70 10.29 11.07
N LEU A 216 -1.68 8.96 11.01
CA LEU A 216 -2.12 8.20 9.83
C LEU A 216 -3.60 8.44 9.51
N SER A 217 -4.44 8.53 10.53
CA SER A 217 -5.88 8.72 10.37
C SER A 217 -6.22 10.06 9.72
N GLU A 218 -5.41 11.11 9.88
CA GLU A 218 -5.61 12.39 9.16
C GLU A 218 -5.72 12.20 7.65
N GLN A 219 -5.05 11.17 7.10
CA GLN A 219 -5.05 10.86 5.67
C GLN A 219 -6.39 10.27 5.21
N ILE A 220 -7.17 9.69 6.13
CA ILE A 220 -8.54 9.22 5.87
C ILE A 220 -9.44 10.39 5.48
N LEU A 221 -9.22 11.59 6.02
CA LEU A 221 -10.08 12.76 5.73
C LEU A 221 -9.83 13.35 4.33
N ILE A 222 -8.74 12.96 3.67
CA ILE A 222 -8.40 13.38 2.31
C ILE A 222 -8.99 12.33 1.35
N LEU A 223 -10.13 12.65 0.72
CA LEU A 223 -10.91 11.68 -0.09
C LEU A 223 -10.06 10.91 -1.11
N GLU A 224 -9.13 11.60 -1.78
CA GLU A 224 -8.23 11.02 -2.76
C GLU A 224 -7.30 9.95 -2.16
N ARG A 225 -6.70 10.24 -0.99
CA ARG A 225 -5.84 9.29 -0.26
C ARG A 225 -6.66 8.18 0.39
N CYS A 226 -7.83 8.52 0.93
CA CYS A 226 -8.72 7.58 1.63
C CYS A 226 -8.97 6.31 0.81
N ARG A 227 -9.36 6.46 -0.46
CA ARG A 227 -9.64 5.30 -1.33
C ARG A 227 -8.46 4.34 -1.43
N THR A 228 -7.25 4.88 -1.58
CA THR A 228 -6.00 4.11 -1.68
C THR A 228 -5.52 3.60 -0.32
N PHE A 229 -5.88 4.27 0.76
CA PHE A 229 -5.47 3.95 2.13
C PHE A 229 -6.35 2.89 2.81
N LEU A 230 -7.60 2.69 2.35
CA LEU A 230 -8.53 1.70 2.92
C LEU A 230 -7.98 0.26 3.00
N PRO A 231 -7.25 -0.28 2.00
CA PRO A 231 -6.68 -1.61 2.11
C PRO A 231 -5.64 -1.74 3.24
N PHE A 232 -4.94 -0.66 3.63
CA PHE A 232 -4.09 -0.66 4.82
C PHE A 232 -4.91 -0.86 6.09
N ILE A 233 -6.03 -0.14 6.23
CA ILE A 233 -6.94 -0.29 7.39
C ILE A 233 -7.56 -1.69 7.42
N MET A 234 -7.90 -2.25 6.25
CA MET A 234 -8.36 -3.63 6.15
C MET A 234 -7.32 -4.64 6.62
N ASN A 235 -6.05 -4.44 6.28
CA ASN A 235 -4.98 -5.31 6.75
C ASN A 235 -4.85 -5.20 8.28
N LEU A 236 -4.85 -3.98 8.84
CA LEU A 236 -4.85 -3.80 10.30
C LEU A 236 -6.02 -4.52 10.98
N SER A 237 -7.21 -4.51 10.38
CA SER A 237 -8.40 -5.15 10.94
C SER A 237 -8.36 -6.68 10.96
N LEU A 238 -7.37 -7.30 10.30
CA LEU A 238 -7.11 -8.73 10.34
C LEU A 238 -6.16 -9.13 11.49
N HIS A 239 -5.44 -8.17 12.09
CA HIS A 239 -4.43 -8.43 13.11
C HIS A 239 -4.94 -8.10 14.50
N LYS A 240 -5.34 -9.14 15.26
CA LYS A 240 -5.92 -8.97 16.62
C LYS A 240 -5.05 -8.13 17.56
N ASP A 241 -3.73 -8.22 17.43
CA ASP A 241 -2.76 -7.51 18.25
C ASP A 241 -2.87 -5.98 18.18
N ILE A 242 -3.51 -5.44 17.14
CA ILE A 242 -3.71 -3.99 16.98
C ILE A 242 -5.09 -3.53 17.48
N HIS A 243 -6.00 -4.47 17.76
CA HIS A 243 -7.38 -4.15 18.14
C HIS A 243 -7.45 -3.34 19.44
N ASP A 244 -6.55 -3.60 20.39
CA ASP A 244 -6.44 -2.83 21.63
C ASP A 244 -6.02 -1.37 21.43
N PHE A 245 -5.47 -1.02 20.27
CA PHE A 245 -5.01 0.34 19.94
C PHE A 245 -6.03 1.08 19.07
N ILE A 246 -6.58 0.42 18.05
CA ILE A 246 -7.55 1.03 17.13
C ILE A 246 -8.91 1.33 17.80
N PHE A 247 -9.25 0.64 18.88
CA PHE A 247 -10.48 0.85 19.66
C PHE A 247 -10.26 1.68 20.94
N GLN A 248 -9.09 2.27 21.15
CA GLN A 248 -8.92 3.23 22.26
C GLN A 248 -9.75 4.47 22.02
N SER A 249 -10.26 5.07 23.10
CA SER A 249 -11.19 6.21 23.03
C SER A 249 -10.60 7.46 22.37
N ASP A 250 -9.27 7.58 22.37
CA ASP A 250 -8.52 8.67 21.76
C ASP A 250 -7.98 8.33 20.36
N CYS A 251 -8.29 7.13 19.83
CA CYS A 251 -7.94 6.74 18.47
C CYS A 251 -9.01 7.21 17.46
N ASN A 252 -8.55 7.94 16.44
CA ASN A 252 -9.38 8.63 15.46
C ASN A 252 -9.65 7.81 14.19
N MET A 253 -9.03 6.64 14.05
CA MET A 253 -9.08 5.84 12.81
C MET A 253 -10.51 5.49 12.41
N PHE A 254 -11.25 4.83 13.30
CA PHE A 254 -12.65 4.50 13.04
C PHE A 254 -13.58 5.71 13.02
N PRO A 255 -13.51 6.68 13.95
CA PRO A 255 -14.32 7.89 13.83
C PRO A 255 -14.18 8.60 12.48
N TYR A 256 -12.95 8.72 11.95
CA TYR A 256 -12.73 9.36 10.65
C TYR A 256 -13.22 8.48 9.51
N LEU A 257 -12.95 7.17 9.55
CA LEU A 257 -13.44 6.23 8.55
C LEU A 257 -14.98 6.22 8.46
N LEU A 258 -15.62 6.17 9.62
CA LEU A 258 -17.06 6.06 9.76
C LEU A 258 -17.80 7.38 9.51
N SER A 259 -17.10 8.51 9.55
CA SER A 259 -17.68 9.80 9.14
C SER A 259 -18.10 9.86 7.67
N TYR A 260 -17.57 8.97 6.82
CA TYR A 260 -17.99 8.85 5.42
C TYR A 260 -19.39 8.24 5.24
N VAL A 261 -19.88 7.51 6.24
CA VAL A 261 -21.14 6.74 6.15
C VAL A 261 -22.19 7.21 7.14
N TYR A 262 -21.93 8.33 7.83
CA TYR A 262 -22.88 8.98 8.70
C TYR A 262 -23.75 9.98 7.92
N SER A 263 -25.04 10.05 8.25
CA SER A 263 -25.96 11.10 7.78
C SER A 263 -26.46 11.97 8.93
N HIS A 264 -26.49 13.29 8.69
CA HIS A 264 -27.09 14.28 9.61
C HIS A 264 -28.62 14.25 9.61
N ASP A 265 -29.27 13.57 8.65
CA ASP A 265 -30.73 13.54 8.52
C ASP A 265 -31.43 12.76 9.65
N THR A 266 -30.74 11.77 10.24
CA THR A 266 -31.24 10.97 11.35
C THR A 266 -30.21 10.96 12.49
N PRO A 267 -30.05 12.08 13.21
CA PRO A 267 -28.98 12.21 14.20
C PRO A 267 -29.10 11.13 15.29
N ILE A 268 -27.95 10.62 15.73
CA ILE A 268 -27.90 9.61 16.78
C ILE A 268 -28.19 10.31 18.11
N ASN A 269 -29.34 9.99 18.72
CA ASN A 269 -29.71 10.51 20.05
C ASN A 269 -28.89 9.81 21.13
N GLU A 270 -27.95 10.53 21.74
CA GLU A 270 -27.07 10.01 22.80
C GLU A 270 -27.84 9.67 24.10
N GLU A 271 -29.04 10.25 24.30
CA GLU A 271 -29.88 10.01 25.48
C GLU A 271 -30.39 8.55 25.60
N ASN A 272 -30.52 7.82 24.49
CA ASN A 272 -30.98 6.42 24.53
C ASN A 272 -29.83 5.40 24.72
N ILE A 273 -28.57 5.84 24.74
CA ILE A 273 -27.39 4.98 24.98
C ILE A 273 -27.17 4.77 26.50
N LEU A 274 -27.94 5.48 27.34
CA LEU A 274 -27.79 5.56 28.80
C LEU A 274 -28.10 4.27 29.58
N ASN A 275 -28.64 3.22 28.97
CA ASN A 275 -28.94 1.96 29.67
C ASN A 275 -27.76 0.98 29.77
N GLY A 276 -26.52 1.38 29.40
CA GLY A 276 -25.34 0.58 29.71
C GLY A 276 -24.00 1.14 29.21
N VAL A 277 -23.24 1.77 30.12
CA VAL A 277 -21.75 1.83 30.12
C VAL A 277 -21.04 2.81 29.13
N ILE A 278 -21.70 3.82 28.54
CA ILE A 278 -20.97 4.85 27.77
C ILE A 278 -21.19 6.25 28.36
N LYS A 279 -20.10 6.88 28.83
CA LYS A 279 -20.12 8.32 29.18
C LYS A 279 -20.15 9.15 27.89
N PRO A 280 -21.03 10.17 27.76
CA PRO A 280 -21.22 10.95 26.53
C PRO A 280 -19.92 11.53 25.94
N ASP A 281 -18.97 11.98 26.79
CA ASP A 281 -17.68 12.51 26.34
C ASP A 281 -16.70 11.45 25.76
N LYS A 282 -17.03 10.16 25.84
CA LYS A 282 -16.25 9.05 25.25
C LYS A 282 -16.93 8.42 24.03
N SER A 283 -18.04 8.98 23.57
CA SER A 283 -18.76 8.53 22.38
C SER A 283 -18.03 8.93 21.10
N ILE A 284 -17.76 7.96 20.22
CA ILE A 284 -17.15 8.22 18.89
C ILE A 284 -18.03 9.14 18.04
N HIS A 285 -19.33 9.22 18.35
CA HIS A 285 -20.32 9.95 17.59
C HIS A 285 -20.04 11.45 17.56
N LYS A 286 -19.53 12.05 18.65
CA LYS A 286 -19.16 13.47 18.67
C LYS A 286 -18.09 13.80 17.64
N LEU A 287 -17.09 12.92 17.49
CA LEU A 287 -16.02 13.11 16.52
C LEU A 287 -16.50 12.82 15.09
N ILE A 288 -17.31 11.77 14.90
CA ILE A 288 -17.97 11.46 13.63
C ILE A 288 -18.77 12.67 13.15
N LEU A 289 -19.66 13.21 13.99
CA LEU A 289 -20.50 14.38 13.68
C LEU A 289 -19.68 15.58 13.24
N LYS A 290 -18.56 15.86 13.94
CA LYS A 290 -17.66 16.98 13.63
C LYS A 290 -16.95 16.81 12.28
N LYS A 291 -16.73 15.58 11.82
CA LYS A 291 -15.96 15.29 10.59
C LYS A 291 -16.84 14.89 9.41
N SER A 292 -18.06 14.46 9.66
CA SER A 292 -19.02 14.08 8.62
C SER A 292 -19.54 15.31 7.88
N THR A 293 -19.52 15.26 6.57
CA THR A 293 -20.14 16.26 5.69
C THR A 293 -21.47 15.74 5.18
N SER A 294 -21.43 14.73 4.32
CA SER A 294 -22.59 14.00 3.81
C SER A 294 -22.20 12.55 3.54
N LEU A 295 -23.21 11.70 3.45
CA LEU A 295 -23.02 10.29 3.13
C LEU A 295 -22.32 10.15 1.79
N VAL A 296 -21.14 9.51 1.80
CA VAL A 296 -20.29 9.39 0.61
C VAL A 296 -21.04 8.66 -0.50
N GLN A 297 -20.91 9.08 -1.75
CA GLN A 297 -21.55 8.38 -2.87
C GLN A 297 -20.69 7.24 -3.44
N CYS A 298 -19.40 7.21 -3.08
CA CYS A 298 -18.46 6.21 -3.57
C CYS A 298 -18.74 4.82 -2.97
N SER A 299 -19.27 3.91 -3.80
CA SER A 299 -19.55 2.52 -3.41
C SER A 299 -18.30 1.76 -2.97
N ILE A 300 -17.14 2.05 -3.56
CA ILE A 300 -15.86 1.42 -3.20
C ILE A 300 -15.51 1.71 -1.74
N ILE A 301 -15.67 2.96 -1.29
CA ILE A 301 -15.41 3.33 0.10
C ILE A 301 -16.38 2.60 1.03
N LYS A 302 -17.67 2.63 0.72
CA LYS A 302 -18.72 1.93 1.49
C LYS A 302 -18.43 0.45 1.64
N ASN A 303 -18.19 -0.25 0.53
CA ASN A 303 -17.95 -1.69 0.54
C ASN A 303 -16.70 -2.04 1.34
N ARG A 304 -15.62 -1.26 1.22
CA ARG A 304 -14.40 -1.44 2.02
C ARG A 304 -14.67 -1.27 3.52
N ILE A 305 -15.48 -0.27 3.92
CA ILE A 305 -15.89 -0.09 5.32
C ILE A 305 -16.65 -1.32 5.82
N LEU A 306 -17.59 -1.86 5.03
CA LEU A 306 -18.34 -3.07 5.39
C LEU A 306 -17.43 -4.28 5.57
N VAL A 307 -16.46 -4.47 4.67
CA VAL A 307 -15.47 -5.55 4.79
C VAL A 307 -14.62 -5.39 6.05
N ILE A 308 -14.16 -4.18 6.37
CA ILE A 308 -13.41 -3.89 7.61
C ILE A 308 -14.25 -4.30 8.83
N LEU A 309 -15.49 -3.83 8.91
CA LEU A 309 -16.39 -4.13 10.02
C LEU A 309 -16.70 -5.63 10.10
N LEU A 310 -16.91 -6.30 8.96
CA LEU A 310 -17.15 -7.73 8.89
C LEU A 310 -15.95 -8.54 9.41
N HIS A 311 -14.71 -8.14 9.10
CA HIS A 311 -13.50 -8.78 9.61
C HIS A 311 -13.40 -8.66 11.13
N LEU A 312 -13.65 -7.45 11.66
CA LEU A 312 -13.59 -7.17 13.09
C LEU A 312 -14.68 -7.93 13.87
N SER A 313 -15.84 -8.14 13.25
CA SER A 313 -16.96 -8.89 13.83
C SER A 313 -16.75 -10.41 13.90
N LYS A 314 -15.62 -10.97 13.42
CA LYS A 314 -15.35 -12.42 13.47
C LYS A 314 -14.95 -12.93 14.84
N ASN A 315 -14.48 -12.07 15.75
CA ASN A 315 -13.94 -12.45 17.07
C ASN A 315 -14.77 -11.82 18.19
N ASN A 316 -15.12 -12.60 19.23
CA ASN A 316 -15.99 -12.17 20.32
C ASN A 316 -15.46 -10.94 21.06
N ASP A 317 -14.19 -10.95 21.47
CA ASP A 317 -13.59 -9.81 22.18
C ASP A 317 -13.63 -8.52 21.34
N THR A 318 -13.42 -8.67 20.03
CA THR A 318 -13.46 -7.55 19.09
C THR A 318 -14.90 -7.09 18.85
N ARG A 319 -15.88 -8.00 18.77
CA ARG A 319 -17.31 -7.66 18.72
C ARG A 319 -17.72 -6.81 19.92
N GLU A 320 -17.31 -7.20 21.12
CA GLU A 320 -17.60 -6.45 22.35
C GLU A 320 -16.95 -5.06 22.34
N LYS A 321 -15.72 -4.94 21.81
CA LYS A 321 -15.09 -3.63 21.61
C LYS A 321 -15.88 -2.76 20.63
N ILE A 322 -16.29 -3.31 19.48
CA ILE A 322 -17.09 -2.60 18.47
C ILE A 322 -18.42 -2.07 19.06
N LYS A 323 -19.09 -2.89 19.88
CA LYS A 323 -20.31 -2.50 20.61
C LYS A 323 -20.04 -1.33 21.54
N LYS A 324 -19.07 -1.48 22.44
CA LYS A 324 -18.68 -0.46 23.43
C LYS A 324 -18.17 0.82 22.79
N PHE A 325 -17.59 0.71 21.60
CA PHE A 325 -17.09 1.85 20.83
C PHE A 325 -18.21 2.66 20.17
N GLY A 326 -19.45 2.14 20.10
CA GLY A 326 -20.62 2.87 19.59
C GLY A 326 -20.86 2.66 18.08
N VAL A 327 -20.45 1.54 17.49
CA VAL A 327 -20.65 1.33 16.04
C VAL A 327 -22.09 0.95 15.67
N ILE A 328 -22.85 0.31 16.57
CA ILE A 328 -24.24 -0.13 16.30
C ILE A 328 -25.18 1.05 15.97
N PRO A 329 -25.26 2.13 16.77
CA PRO A 329 -26.12 3.27 16.44
C PRO A 329 -25.78 3.89 15.09
N LEU A 330 -24.49 3.93 14.74
CA LEU A 330 -24.02 4.41 13.44
C LEU A 330 -24.49 3.50 12.29
N LEU A 331 -24.39 2.17 12.42
CA LEU A 331 -24.87 1.26 11.39
C LEU A 331 -26.38 1.40 11.16
N ASN A 332 -27.15 1.65 12.22
CA ASN A 332 -28.58 1.93 12.11
C ASN A 332 -28.84 3.28 11.41
N ASN A 333 -28.08 4.33 11.72
CA ASN A 333 -28.11 5.60 10.98
C ASN A 333 -27.80 5.40 9.49
N TRP A 334 -26.71 4.71 9.17
CA TRP A 334 -26.34 4.45 7.77
C TRP A 334 -27.43 3.67 7.05
N LYS A 335 -27.91 2.57 7.63
CA LYS A 335 -28.99 1.73 7.07
C LYS A 335 -30.25 2.53 6.74
N ALA A 336 -30.64 3.49 7.58
CA ALA A 336 -31.85 4.30 7.39
C ALA A 336 -31.73 5.30 6.22
N ASN A 337 -30.51 5.69 5.85
CA ASN A 337 -30.25 6.70 4.83
C ASN A 337 -29.61 6.15 3.55
N GLU A 338 -29.25 4.87 3.54
CA GLU A 338 -28.70 4.19 2.38
C GLU A 338 -29.79 3.89 1.35
N LYS A 339 -29.45 4.00 0.06
CA LYS A 339 -30.36 3.71 -1.05
C LYS A 339 -30.07 2.37 -1.70
N SER A 340 -28.82 1.90 -1.63
CA SER A 340 -28.42 0.60 -2.18
C SER A 340 -28.95 -0.56 -1.32
N THR A 341 -29.79 -1.40 -1.92
CA THR A 341 -30.35 -2.60 -1.28
C THR A 341 -29.28 -3.59 -0.86
N ASP A 342 -28.22 -3.72 -1.65
CA ASP A 342 -27.12 -4.65 -1.39
C ASP A 342 -26.34 -4.21 -0.14
N ILE A 343 -26.00 -2.92 -0.05
CA ILE A 343 -25.34 -2.35 1.13
C ILE A 343 -26.24 -2.47 2.37
N ILE A 344 -27.55 -2.19 2.23
CA ILE A 344 -28.51 -2.36 3.35
C ILE A 344 -28.51 -3.81 3.85
N SER A 345 -28.48 -4.79 2.94
CA SER A 345 -28.43 -6.21 3.29
C SER A 345 -27.14 -6.57 4.05
N GLU A 346 -26.00 -6.07 3.58
CA GLU A 346 -24.71 -6.26 4.27
C GLU A 346 -24.69 -5.62 5.67
N ILE A 347 -25.23 -4.41 5.82
CA ILE A 347 -25.35 -3.74 7.12
C ILE A 347 -26.21 -4.58 8.07
N LYS A 348 -27.34 -5.12 7.61
CA LYS A 348 -28.20 -6.01 8.42
C LYS A 348 -27.45 -7.27 8.86
N SER A 349 -26.67 -7.87 7.97
CA SER A 349 -25.84 -9.04 8.30
C SER A 349 -24.81 -8.72 9.39
N ILE A 350 -24.16 -7.56 9.32
CA ILE A 350 -23.21 -7.11 10.35
C ILE A 350 -23.92 -6.83 11.68
N LEU A 351 -25.06 -6.13 11.65
CA LEU A 351 -25.88 -5.87 12.84
C LEU A 351 -26.27 -7.17 13.53
N ASN A 352 -26.78 -8.17 12.80
CA ASN A 352 -27.13 -9.48 13.36
C ASN A 352 -25.94 -10.18 14.04
N LYS A 353 -24.72 -10.07 13.47
CA LYS A 353 -23.52 -10.64 14.08
C LYS A 353 -23.07 -9.91 15.33
N LEU A 354 -23.33 -8.61 15.42
CA LEU A 354 -23.02 -7.82 16.61
C LEU A 354 -24.09 -8.04 17.68
N GLU A 355 -25.37 -7.98 17.34
CA GLU A 355 -26.49 -8.09 18.28
C GLU A 355 -26.80 -9.53 18.71
N GLY A 356 -26.33 -10.53 17.96
CA GLY A 356 -26.45 -11.94 18.32
C GLY A 356 -25.85 -12.21 19.70
N ALA A 357 -26.64 -12.90 20.53
CA ALA A 357 -26.26 -13.36 21.87
C ALA A 357 -24.96 -14.17 21.81
N ASP A 358 -24.22 -14.16 22.92
CA ASP A 358 -23.11 -15.08 23.15
C ASP A 358 -23.49 -16.48 22.65
N ASP A 359 -22.67 -17.07 21.78
CA ASP A 359 -22.66 -18.52 21.60
C ASP A 359 -22.15 -19.10 22.93
N GLU A 360 -23.00 -19.05 23.97
CA GLU A 360 -22.87 -19.85 25.16
C GLU A 360 -23.13 -21.30 24.74
N THR A 361 -22.11 -22.12 24.96
CA THR A 361 -22.20 -23.56 25.21
C THR A 361 -22.77 -24.42 24.09
N LEU A 362 -21.88 -24.89 23.20
CA LEU A 362 -21.90 -26.28 22.76
C LEU A 362 -20.46 -26.80 22.67
N GLU A 363 -19.87 -27.13 23.83
CA GLU A 363 -19.07 -28.36 23.95
C GLU A 363 -20.07 -29.52 24.14
N PRO A 364 -19.80 -30.74 23.64
CA PRO A 364 -18.48 -31.37 23.48
C PRO A 364 -18.02 -31.64 22.04
#